data_AF-D0SJ76-F1
#
_entry.id   AF-D0SJ76-F1
#
_cell.length_a   1.000
_cell.length_b   1.000
_cell.length_c   1.000
_cell.angle_alpha   90.00
_cell.angle_beta   90.00
_cell.angle_gamma   90.00
#
_symmetry.space_group_name_H-M   'P 1'
#
loop_
_entity.id
_entity.type
_entity.pdbx_description
1 polymer ?
#
loop_
_entity_poly.entity_id
_entity_poly.type
_entity_poly.pdbx_seq_one_letter_code
_entity_poly.pdbx_strand_id
1 'polypeptide(L)'
;MRTNTSTTRIQVFSHQNTVFHQLLKPILRQDFERLAKQYHQGQKLRSATRWDQFIAILMSQLSCRQSLRDIKSNLESQQEKLYHLGAKRIARSTLARINEEQPARLYQQLFI
;
A
#
# COMPACT_ATOMS: atom_id res chain seq x y z
N MET A 1 43.39 -30.42 15.62
CA MET A 1 42.86 -29.36 16.50
C MET A 1 43.20 -28.00 15.89
N ARG A 2 42.25 -27.39 15.17
CA ARG A 2 42.37 -26.03 14.61
C ARG A 2 41.01 -25.35 14.78
N THR A 3 41.01 -24.24 15.51
CA THR A 3 39.84 -23.44 15.88
C THR A 3 39.48 -22.49 14.74
N ASN A 4 38.34 -22.68 14.10
CA ASN A 4 37.80 -21.74 13.11
C ASN A 4 37.02 -20.63 13.80
N THR A 5 37.69 -19.51 14.06
CA THR A 5 37.02 -18.21 14.22
C THR A 5 36.89 -17.59 12.85
N SER A 6 35.67 -17.54 12.30
CA SER A 6 35.37 -16.76 11.10
C SER A 6 34.08 -15.98 11.32
N THR A 7 34.30 -14.76 11.80
CA THR A 7 33.38 -13.62 11.86
C THR A 7 32.44 -13.60 10.65
N THR A 8 31.17 -13.91 10.88
CA THR A 8 30.11 -13.73 9.87
C THR A 8 29.97 -12.24 9.60
N ARG A 9 30.46 -11.84 8.42
CA ARG A 9 30.22 -10.54 7.81
C ARG A 9 28.71 -10.33 7.74
N ILE A 10 28.15 -9.48 8.62
CA ILE A 10 26.77 -9.02 8.50
C ILE A 10 26.71 -8.19 7.22
N GLN A 11 26.21 -8.80 6.15
CA GLN A 11 25.80 -8.06 4.96
C GLN A 11 24.63 -7.18 5.39
N VAL A 12 24.89 -5.89 5.56
CA VAL A 12 23.84 -4.89 5.70
C VAL A 12 23.18 -4.76 4.34
N PHE A 13 22.17 -5.61 4.13
CA PHE A 13 21.30 -5.52 2.99
C PHE A 13 20.57 -4.17 3.06
N SER A 14 20.87 -3.28 2.10
CA SER A 14 20.05 -2.10 1.77
C SER A 14 18.69 -2.56 1.22
N HIS A 15 17.93 -3.29 2.02
CA HIS A 15 16.63 -3.83 1.65
C HIS A 15 15.63 -3.13 2.55
N GLN A 16 14.82 -2.26 1.93
CA GLN A 16 13.72 -1.51 2.55
C GLN A 16 12.66 -2.50 3.06
N ASN A 17 12.98 -3.15 4.18
CA ASN A 17 12.25 -4.25 4.80
C ASN A 17 11.16 -3.69 5.70
N THR A 18 10.26 -2.90 5.12
CA THR A 18 9.09 -2.45 5.87
C THR A 18 8.13 -3.64 6.02
N VAL A 19 7.50 -3.79 7.19
CA VAL A 19 6.40 -4.76 7.41
C VAL A 19 5.35 -4.64 6.30
N PHE A 20 5.13 -3.43 5.77
CA PHE A 20 4.30 -3.18 4.60
C PHE A 20 4.74 -3.94 3.35
N HIS A 21 6.02 -3.90 3.01
CA HIS A 21 6.54 -4.61 1.83
C HIS A 21 6.37 -6.13 2.00
N GLN A 22 6.55 -6.66 3.21
CA GLN A 22 6.30 -8.08 3.49
C GLN A 22 4.81 -8.45 3.38
N LEU A 23 3.92 -7.60 3.91
CA LEU A 23 2.46 -7.79 3.83
C LEU A 23 1.92 -7.69 2.39
N LEU A 24 2.56 -6.88 1.56
CA LEU A 24 2.19 -6.70 0.16
C LEU A 24 2.83 -7.73 -0.77
N LYS A 25 3.88 -8.43 -0.33
CA LYS A 25 4.53 -9.51 -1.09
C LYS A 25 3.56 -10.59 -1.62
N PRO A 26 2.56 -11.09 -0.87
CA PRO A 26 1.57 -12.02 -1.41
C PRO A 26 0.59 -11.36 -2.39
N ILE A 27 0.42 -10.03 -2.33
CA ILE A 27 -0.48 -9.30 -3.21
C ILE A 27 0.28 -8.93 -4.47
N LEU A 28 0.17 -9.76 -5.50
CA LEU A 28 0.72 -9.44 -6.82
C LEU A 28 0.06 -8.16 -7.34
N ARG A 29 0.85 -7.08 -7.46
CA ARG A 29 0.37 -5.77 -7.94
C ARG A 29 -0.35 -5.86 -9.27
N GLN A 30 0.09 -6.75 -10.16
CA GLN A 30 -0.54 -7.00 -11.45
C GLN A 30 -1.97 -7.55 -11.30
N ASP A 31 -2.19 -8.49 -10.38
CA ASP A 31 -3.53 -9.02 -10.09
C ASP A 31 -4.42 -7.96 -9.48
N PHE A 32 -3.90 -7.16 -8.56
CA PHE A 32 -4.64 -6.02 -8.03
C PHE A 32 -5.05 -5.06 -9.15
N GLU A 33 -4.13 -4.69 -10.05
CA GLU A 33 -4.44 -3.77 -11.15
C GLU A 33 -5.42 -4.36 -12.15
N ARG A 34 -5.37 -5.67 -12.39
CA ARG A 34 -6.38 -6.39 -13.20
C ARG A 34 -7.75 -6.32 -12.55
N LEU A 35 -7.87 -6.64 -11.26
CA LEU A 35 -9.12 -6.52 -10.51
C LEU A 35 -9.60 -5.07 -10.44
N ALA A 36 -8.70 -4.11 -10.27
CA ALA A 36 -9.02 -2.69 -10.25
C ALA A 36 -9.65 -2.21 -11.55
N LYS A 37 -9.18 -2.73 -12.70
CA LYS A 37 -9.81 -2.46 -14.01
C LYS A 37 -11.16 -3.15 -14.12
N GLN A 38 -11.26 -4.42 -13.72
CA GLN A 38 -12.49 -5.21 -13.82
C GLN A 38 -13.63 -4.62 -12.99
N TYR A 39 -13.35 -4.13 -11.78
CA TYR A 39 -14.33 -3.59 -10.85
C TYR A 39 -14.43 -2.05 -10.89
N HIS A 40 -13.78 -1.39 -11.86
CA HIS A 40 -13.88 0.06 -11.98
C HIS A 40 -15.30 0.48 -12.37
N GLN A 41 -15.80 1.56 -11.77
CA GLN A 41 -17.08 2.17 -12.13
C GLN A 41 -16.92 3.66 -12.38
N GLY A 42 -17.74 4.21 -13.28
CA GLY A 42 -17.78 5.64 -13.55
C GLY A 42 -16.57 6.18 -14.33
N GLN A 43 -16.21 7.43 -14.07
CA GLN A 43 -15.16 8.12 -14.82
C GLN A 43 -13.75 7.74 -14.36
N LYS A 44 -12.79 7.84 -15.29
CA LYS A 44 -11.37 7.62 -15.03
C LYS A 44 -10.89 8.49 -13.86
N LEU A 45 -10.20 7.85 -12.92
CA LEU A 45 -9.54 8.52 -11.82
C LEU A 45 -8.34 9.32 -12.34
N ARG A 46 -8.38 10.66 -12.23
CA ARG A 46 -7.36 11.56 -12.79
C ARG A 46 -6.17 11.78 -11.85
N SER A 47 -6.44 11.95 -10.56
CA SER A 47 -5.44 12.38 -9.57
C SER A 47 -4.96 11.25 -8.65
N ALA A 48 -5.61 10.09 -8.66
CA ALA A 48 -5.27 8.91 -7.85
C ALA A 48 -5.62 7.63 -8.59
N THR A 49 -5.08 6.51 -8.12
CA THR A 49 -5.38 5.16 -8.62
C THR A 49 -6.10 4.35 -7.55
N ARG A 50 -6.66 3.19 -7.94
CA ARG A 50 -7.16 2.20 -6.97
C ARG A 50 -6.05 1.65 -6.10
N TRP A 51 -4.82 1.58 -6.61
CA TRP A 51 -3.64 1.18 -5.82
C TRP A 51 -3.35 2.21 -4.72
N ASP A 52 -3.35 3.50 -5.06
CA ASP A 52 -3.15 4.56 -4.08
C ASP A 52 -4.18 4.45 -2.94
N GLN A 53 -5.46 4.28 -3.30
CA GLN A 53 -6.54 4.18 -2.32
C GLN A 53 -6.45 2.89 -1.48
N PHE A 54 -6.03 1.77 -2.06
CA PHE A 54 -5.75 0.55 -1.29
C PHE A 54 -4.63 0.76 -0.27
N ILE A 55 -3.50 1.34 -0.68
CA ILE A 55 -2.39 1.63 0.24
C ILE A 55 -2.84 2.62 1.33
N ALA A 56 -3.65 3.62 1.00
CA ALA A 56 -4.22 4.54 1.97
C ALA A 56 -5.04 3.83 3.06
N ILE A 57 -5.91 2.90 2.67
CA ILE A 57 -6.73 2.11 3.60
C ILE A 57 -5.85 1.13 4.39
N LEU A 58 -4.93 0.42 3.74
CA LEU A 58 -4.05 -0.53 4.42
C LEU A 58 -3.20 0.17 5.50
N MET A 59 -2.64 1.33 5.17
CA MET A 59 -1.87 2.13 6.12
C MET A 59 -2.72 2.64 7.27
N SER A 60 -3.98 2.99 7.02
CA SER A 60 -4.88 3.43 8.07
C SER A 60 -5.23 2.31 9.04
N GLN A 61 -5.51 1.10 8.54
CA GLN A 61 -5.82 -0.07 9.37
C GLN A 61 -4.64 -0.41 10.28
N LEU A 62 -3.42 -0.42 9.73
CA LEU A 62 -2.20 -0.76 10.49
C LEU A 62 -1.78 0.32 11.50
N SER A 63 -2.21 1.57 11.29
CA SER A 63 -1.92 2.68 12.21
C SER A 63 -3.12 3.05 13.09
N CYS A 64 -4.16 2.21 13.12
CA CYS A 64 -5.41 2.43 13.85
C CYS A 64 -6.06 3.79 13.57
N ARG A 65 -5.93 4.30 12.34
CA ARG A 65 -6.54 5.56 11.88
C ARG A 65 -7.85 5.27 11.17
N GLN A 66 -8.93 5.89 11.64
CA GLN A 66 -10.28 5.65 11.11
C GLN A 66 -10.83 6.84 10.35
N SER A 67 -10.47 8.08 10.72
CA SER A 67 -10.99 9.27 10.04
C SER A 67 -10.21 9.58 8.76
N LEU A 68 -10.88 10.02 7.70
CA LEU A 68 -10.24 10.44 6.45
C LEU A 68 -9.19 11.55 6.65
N ARG A 69 -9.35 12.38 7.70
CA ARG A 69 -8.38 13.42 8.06
C ARG A 69 -7.09 12.78 8.60
N ASP A 70 -7.22 11.82 9.50
CA ASP A 70 -6.07 11.13 10.08
C ASP A 70 -5.34 10.28 9.05
N ILE A 71 -6.08 9.64 8.14
CA ILE A 71 -5.50 8.91 7.01
C ILE A 71 -4.64 9.84 6.17
N LYS A 72 -5.19 11.01 5.77
CA LYS A 72 -4.43 12.00 5.00
C LYS A 72 -3.15 12.44 5.73
N SER A 73 -3.25 12.77 7.01
CA SER A 73 -2.10 13.21 7.81
C SER A 73 -1.04 12.10 7.95
N ASN A 74 -1.48 10.84 8.12
CA ASN A 74 -0.58 9.69 8.13
C ASN A 74 0.14 9.50 6.79
N LEU A 75 -0.56 9.62 5.66
CA LEU A 75 0.06 9.55 4.34
C LEU A 75 1.05 10.69 4.09
N GLU A 76 0.76 11.89 4.60
CA GLU A 76 1.66 13.04 4.51
C GLU A 76 2.96 12.84 5.32
N SER A 77 2.90 12.14 6.44
CA SER A 77 4.08 11.80 7.26
C SER A 77 4.87 10.58 6.76
N GLN A 78 4.29 9.76 5.88
CA GLN A 78 4.89 8.51 5.39
C GLN A 78 5.20 8.51 3.88
N GLN A 79 5.51 9.68 3.31
CA GLN A 79 5.73 9.85 1.87
C GLN A 79 6.83 8.97 1.29
N GLU A 80 7.95 8.80 1.99
CA GLU A 80 9.06 7.93 1.53
C GLU A 80 8.62 6.47 1.43
N LYS A 81 7.82 6.00 2.39
CA LYS A 81 7.28 4.64 2.36
C LYS A 81 6.31 4.46 1.19
N LEU A 82 5.44 5.44 0.95
CA LEU A 82 4.53 5.42 -0.20
C LEU A 82 5.27 5.26 -1.52
N TYR A 83 6.37 5.99 -1.69
CA TYR A 83 7.23 5.88 -2.87
C TYR A 83 7.73 4.45 -3.10
N HIS A 84 8.25 3.81 -2.06
CA HIS A 84 8.71 2.41 -2.13
C HIS A 84 7.58 1.40 -2.35
N LEU A 85 6.34 1.77 -2.07
CA LEU A 85 5.14 0.96 -2.34
C LEU A 85 4.52 1.27 -3.72
N GLY A 86 5.10 2.19 -4.49
CA GLY A 86 4.56 2.61 -5.78
C GLY A 86 3.21 3.34 -5.66
N ALA A 87 2.93 3.94 -4.52
CA ALA A 87 1.75 4.74 -4.24
C ALA A 87 2.13 6.21 -4.01
N LYS A 88 1.13 7.09 -4.09
CA LYS A 88 1.30 8.52 -3.80
C LYS A 88 0.29 9.02 -2.77
N ARG A 89 0.56 10.20 -2.23
CA ARG A 89 -0.41 10.96 -1.42
C ARG A 89 -1.72 11.17 -2.18
N ILE A 90 -2.84 11.09 -1.47
CA ILE A 90 -4.18 11.31 -2.01
C ILE A 90 -4.85 12.44 -1.24
N ALA A 91 -5.52 13.34 -1.94
CA ALA A 91 -6.34 14.37 -1.32
C ALA A 91 -7.54 13.73 -0.59
N ARG A 92 -7.92 14.29 0.58
CA ARG A 92 -9.04 13.78 1.38
C ARG A 92 -10.33 13.63 0.58
N SER A 93 -10.67 14.63 -0.24
CA SER A 93 -11.85 14.62 -1.10
C SER A 93 -11.78 13.52 -2.17
N THR A 94 -10.61 13.32 -2.78
CA THR A 94 -10.39 12.23 -3.75
C THR A 94 -10.55 10.86 -3.08
N LEU A 95 -9.99 10.66 -1.89
CA LEU A 95 -10.13 9.40 -1.16
C LEU A 95 -11.59 9.12 -0.77
N ALA A 96 -12.30 10.14 -0.26
CA ALA A 96 -13.72 10.04 0.05
C ALA A 96 -14.54 9.60 -1.16
N ARG A 97 -14.36 10.31 -2.29
CA ARG A 97 -15.05 10.03 -3.54
C ARG A 97 -14.76 8.63 -4.07
N ILE A 98 -13.50 8.19 -4.04
CA ILE A 98 -13.14 6.82 -4.48
C ILE A 98 -13.78 5.77 -3.56
N ASN A 99 -13.83 6.01 -2.25
CA ASN A 99 -14.46 5.09 -1.30
C ASN A 99 -15.98 5.00 -1.51
N GLU A 100 -16.62 6.09 -1.94
CA GLU A 100 -18.06 6.15 -2.21
C GLU A 100 -18.42 5.52 -3.56
N GLU A 101 -17.71 5.88 -4.63
CA GLU A 101 -18.08 5.52 -6.00
C GLU A 101 -17.61 4.11 -6.42
N GLN A 102 -16.50 3.62 -5.86
CA GLN A 102 -15.88 2.39 -6.34
C GLN A 102 -16.24 1.19 -5.44
N PRO A 103 -16.71 0.08 -6.02
CA PRO A 103 -17.20 -1.05 -5.24
C PRO A 103 -16.11 -1.72 -4.41
N ALA A 104 -16.48 -2.11 -3.18
CA ALA A 104 -15.62 -2.89 -2.28
C ALA A 104 -15.43 -4.35 -2.74
N ARG A 105 -16.21 -4.82 -3.74
CA ARG A 105 -16.11 -6.18 -4.34
C ARG A 105 -14.71 -6.52 -4.83
N LEU A 106 -13.93 -5.52 -5.24
CA LEU A 106 -12.50 -5.69 -5.57
C LEU A 106 -11.76 -6.37 -4.42
N TYR A 107 -11.93 -5.88 -3.18
CA TYR A 107 -11.22 -6.39 -2.02
C TYR A 107 -11.72 -7.78 -1.62
N GLN A 108 -13.00 -8.08 -1.83
CA GLN A 108 -13.52 -9.43 -1.63
C GLN A 108 -12.78 -10.42 -2.53
N GLN A 109 -12.60 -10.11 -3.82
CA GLN A 109 -11.88 -10.97 -4.75
C GLN A 109 -10.37 -11.03 -4.51
N LEU A 110 -9.78 -9.98 -3.91
CA LEU A 110 -8.35 -9.91 -3.66
C LEU A 110 -7.89 -10.87 -2.53
N PHE A 111 -8.77 -11.10 -1.56
CA PHE A 111 -8.45 -11.85 -0.33
C PHE A 111 -9.18 -13.20 -0.23
N ILE A 112 -9.75 -13.69 -1.35
CA ILE A 112 -10.33 -15.03 -1.47
C ILE A 112 -9.24 -16.05 -1.81
#